data_AF-A0A4Y9NR45-F1
#
_entry.id   AF-A0A4Y9NR45-F1
#
_cell.length_a   1.000
_cell.length_b   1.000
_cell.length_c   1.000
_cell.angle_alpha   90.00
_cell.angle_beta   90.00
_cell.angle_gamma   90.00
#
_symmetry.space_group_name_H-M   'P 1'
#
loop_
_entity.id
_entity.type
_entity.pdbx_description
1 polymer ?
#
loop_
_entity_poly.entity_id
_entity_poly.type
_entity_poly.pdbx_seq_one_letter_code
_entity_poly.pdbx_strand_id
1 'polypeptide(L)'
;MSAHESMEHAEHAEHASGSNKKIALLIAVLALFLAISETLGKGAQTESISKNVEAANLWAFFQAKSIRRTVVVTAAEQGKLALAAADEAHKPAVQKQIDDWTKTAARYRSEPETGEGTEQLAEKAKHAEHDRDEATAKYHHFELASAAFQIGIVLASATIITGMFALAYVSGILTLAGLFMTALGLWWPHLLHLH
;
A
#
# COMPACT_ATOMS: atom_id res chain seq x y z
N MET A 1 -18.59 10.90 -65.24
CA MET A 1 -18.95 11.30 -63.87
C MET A 1 -18.90 10.13 -62.89
N SER A 2 -19.30 8.91 -63.24
CA SER A 2 -19.32 7.77 -62.29
C SER A 2 -17.94 7.24 -61.83
N ALA A 3 -16.90 7.30 -62.67
CA ALA A 3 -15.58 6.78 -62.30
C ALA A 3 -14.84 7.65 -61.26
N HIS A 4 -15.13 8.96 -61.24
CA HIS A 4 -14.54 9.90 -60.28
C HIS A 4 -15.22 9.78 -58.91
N GLU A 5 -16.55 9.65 -58.87
CA GLU A 5 -17.29 9.37 -57.63
C GLU A 5 -16.91 8.02 -57.01
N SER A 6 -16.71 6.98 -57.83
CA SER A 6 -16.24 5.68 -57.32
C SER A 6 -14.80 5.72 -56.78
N MET A 7 -13.93 6.56 -57.34
CA MET A 7 -12.58 6.78 -56.84
C MET A 7 -12.56 7.58 -55.54
N GLU A 8 -13.34 8.66 -55.42
CA GLU A 8 -13.45 9.42 -54.17
C GLU A 8 -14.00 8.55 -53.02
N HIS A 9 -15.02 7.73 -53.27
CA HIS A 9 -15.53 6.81 -52.26
C HIS A 9 -14.50 5.73 -51.86
N ALA A 10 -13.67 5.28 -52.80
CA ALA A 10 -12.59 4.33 -52.50
C ALA A 10 -11.46 4.98 -51.68
N GLU A 11 -11.05 6.21 -52.02
CA GLU A 11 -10.06 6.96 -51.24
C GLU A 11 -10.55 7.28 -49.82
N HIS A 12 -11.80 7.73 -49.66
CA HIS A 12 -12.38 7.98 -48.34
C HIS A 12 -12.50 6.70 -47.50
N ALA A 13 -12.84 5.56 -48.11
CA ALA A 13 -12.88 4.27 -47.43
C ALA A 13 -11.48 3.77 -47.04
N GLU A 14 -10.47 3.98 -47.89
CA GLU A 14 -9.09 3.59 -47.59
C GLU A 14 -8.47 4.45 -46.47
N HIS A 15 -8.68 5.77 -46.51
CA HIS A 15 -8.26 6.68 -45.46
C HIS A 15 -8.96 6.39 -44.11
N ALA A 16 -10.26 6.08 -44.11
CA ALA A 16 -10.99 5.67 -42.92
C ALA A 16 -10.47 4.32 -42.37
N SER A 17 -10.20 3.35 -43.25
CA SER A 17 -9.61 2.06 -42.89
C SER A 17 -8.22 2.20 -42.26
N GLY A 18 -7.36 3.06 -42.83
CA GLY A 18 -6.04 3.37 -42.28
C GLY A 18 -6.09 4.05 -40.90
N SER A 19 -7.02 4.99 -40.70
CA SER A 19 -7.24 5.66 -39.41
C SER A 19 -7.72 4.68 -38.33
N ASN A 20 -8.70 3.83 -38.66
CA ASN A 20 -9.25 2.84 -37.73
C ASN A 20 -8.22 1.80 -37.29
N LYS A 21 -7.31 1.37 -38.19
CA LYS A 21 -6.20 0.47 -37.82
C LYS A 21 -5.24 1.11 -36.81
N LYS A 22 -4.94 2.41 -36.94
CA LYS A 22 -4.08 3.13 -35.99
C LYS A 22 -4.76 3.26 -34.61
N ILE A 23 -6.06 3.53 -34.57
CA ILE A 23 -6.81 3.63 -33.31
C ILE A 23 -6.94 2.25 -32.65
N ALA A 24 -7.16 1.18 -33.43
CA ALA A 24 -7.16 -0.18 -32.90
C ALA A 24 -5.81 -0.57 -32.27
N LEU A 25 -4.69 -0.16 -32.89
CA LEU A 25 -3.35 -0.35 -32.31
C LEU A 25 -3.18 0.45 -31.01
N LEU A 26 -3.68 1.69 -30.95
CA LEU A 26 -3.68 2.50 -29.73
C LEU A 26 -4.43 1.80 -28.58
N ILE A 27 -5.62 1.24 -28.87
CA ILE A 27 -6.39 0.46 -27.89
C ILE A 27 -5.60 -0.74 -27.37
N ALA A 28 -4.93 -1.48 -28.26
CA ALA A 28 -4.11 -2.63 -27.86
C ALA A 28 -2.95 -2.22 -26.94
N VAL A 29 -2.29 -1.10 -27.23
CA VAL A 29 -1.22 -0.55 -26.38
C VAL A 29 -1.75 -0.10 -25.03
N LEU A 30 -2.88 0.62 -25.00
CA LEU A 30 -3.55 1.02 -23.77
C LEU A 30 -3.95 -0.18 -22.90
N ALA A 31 -4.50 -1.24 -23.52
CA ALA A 31 -4.88 -2.45 -22.82
C ALA A 31 -3.68 -3.18 -22.21
N LEU A 32 -2.53 -3.18 -22.90
CA LEU A 32 -1.29 -3.72 -22.34
C LEU A 32 -0.86 -2.96 -21.08
N PHE A 33 -0.83 -1.62 -21.12
CA PHE A 33 -0.45 -0.82 -19.96
C PHE A 33 -1.47 -0.90 -18.83
N LEU A 34 -2.77 -0.98 -19.14
CA LEU A 34 -3.81 -1.26 -18.17
C LEU A 34 -3.55 -2.57 -17.43
N ALA A 35 -3.27 -3.65 -18.16
CA ALA A 35 -3.00 -4.95 -17.55
C ALA A 35 -1.78 -4.92 -16.62
N ILE A 36 -0.72 -4.19 -17.01
CA ILE A 36 0.46 -3.99 -16.16
C ILE A 36 0.09 -3.20 -14.90
N SER A 37 -0.60 -2.06 -15.07
CA SER A 37 -1.00 -1.19 -13.96
C SER A 37 -1.91 -1.90 -12.96
N GLU A 38 -2.90 -2.66 -13.43
CA GLU A 38 -3.79 -3.45 -12.56
C GLU A 38 -3.03 -4.57 -11.83
N THR A 39 -2.05 -5.20 -12.49
CA THR A 39 -1.23 -6.25 -11.86
C THR A 39 -0.36 -5.66 -10.75
N LEU A 40 0.30 -4.53 -11.01
CA LEU A 40 1.11 -3.82 -10.00
C LEU A 40 0.24 -3.27 -8.88
N GLY A 41 -0.93 -2.70 -9.21
CA GLY A 41 -1.91 -2.20 -8.24
C GLY A 41 -2.38 -3.29 -7.28
N LYS A 42 -2.79 -4.45 -7.79
CA LYS A 42 -3.19 -5.60 -6.95
C LYS A 42 -2.05 -6.11 -6.07
N GLY A 43 -0.82 -6.12 -6.59
CA GLY A 43 0.38 -6.45 -5.82
C GLY A 43 0.57 -5.51 -4.64
N ALA A 44 0.58 -4.20 -4.91
CA ALA A 44 0.72 -3.15 -3.91
C ALA A 44 -0.43 -3.15 -2.88
N GLN A 45 -1.66 -3.41 -3.32
CA GLN A 45 -2.82 -3.57 -2.43
C GLN A 45 -2.64 -4.77 -1.49
N THR A 46 -2.22 -5.91 -2.02
CA THR A 46 -1.98 -7.13 -1.23
C THR A 46 -0.87 -6.90 -0.20
N GLU A 47 0.21 -6.23 -0.61
CA GLU A 47 1.31 -5.87 0.28
C GLU A 47 0.86 -4.89 1.38
N SER A 48 0.10 -3.84 1.04
CA SER A 48 -0.49 -2.91 2.01
C SER A 48 -1.34 -3.66 3.04
N ILE A 49 -2.24 -4.55 2.61
CA ILE A 49 -3.06 -5.35 3.52
C ILE A 49 -2.20 -6.24 4.41
N SER A 50 -1.22 -6.93 3.83
CA SER A 50 -0.31 -7.81 4.57
C SER A 50 0.48 -7.05 5.64
N LYS A 51 1.03 -5.89 5.29
CA LYS A 51 1.79 -5.01 6.21
C LYS A 51 0.90 -4.38 7.27
N ASN A 52 -0.33 -4.04 6.94
CA ASN A 52 -1.30 -3.59 7.94
C ASN A 52 -1.62 -4.67 8.97
N VAL A 53 -1.79 -5.93 8.53
CA VAL A 53 -1.99 -7.08 9.44
C VAL A 53 -0.74 -7.32 10.29
N GLU A 54 0.46 -7.23 9.70
CA GLU A 54 1.73 -7.34 10.43
C GLU A 54 1.85 -6.28 11.52
N ALA A 55 1.62 -5.00 11.18
CA ALA A 55 1.63 -3.88 12.13
C ALA A 55 0.59 -4.07 13.25
N ALA A 56 -0.64 -4.46 12.90
CA ALA A 56 -1.69 -4.72 13.88
C ALA A 56 -1.32 -5.83 14.87
N ASN A 57 -0.71 -6.91 14.37
CA ASN A 57 -0.23 -8.01 15.22
C ASN A 57 0.90 -7.56 16.15
N LEU A 58 1.86 -6.77 15.65
CA LEU A 58 2.96 -6.23 16.46
C LEU A 58 2.44 -5.30 17.57
N TRP A 59 1.47 -4.43 17.25
CA TRP A 59 0.81 -3.60 18.25
C TRP A 59 -0.01 -4.42 19.26
N ALA A 60 -0.62 -5.52 18.84
CA ALA A 60 -1.30 -6.43 19.76
C ALA A 60 -0.31 -7.11 20.72
N PHE A 61 0.85 -7.56 20.23
CA PHE A 61 1.91 -8.10 21.08
C PHE A 61 2.49 -7.06 22.04
N PHE A 62 2.70 -5.82 21.56
CA PHE A 62 3.12 -4.70 22.40
C PHE A 62 2.12 -4.46 23.53
N GLN A 63 0.83 -4.38 23.22
CA GLN A 63 -0.23 -4.17 24.21
C GLN A 63 -0.28 -5.32 25.22
N ALA A 64 -0.22 -6.57 24.77
CA ALA A 64 -0.21 -7.72 25.65
C ALA A 64 0.99 -7.71 26.61
N LYS A 65 2.19 -7.40 26.10
CA LYS A 65 3.42 -7.33 26.92
C LYS A 65 3.40 -6.12 27.87
N SER A 66 2.84 -4.99 27.44
CA SER A 66 2.62 -3.80 28.28
C SER A 66 1.66 -4.10 29.44
N ILE A 67 0.53 -4.78 29.18
CA ILE A 67 -0.41 -5.22 30.22
C ILE A 67 0.27 -6.16 31.21
N ARG A 68 0.98 -7.19 30.72
CA ARG A 68 1.73 -8.12 31.57
C ARG A 68 2.74 -7.37 32.44
N ARG A 69 3.48 -6.41 31.86
CA ARG A 69 4.42 -5.55 32.61
C ARG A 69 3.71 -4.77 33.71
N THR A 70 2.58 -4.14 33.43
CA THR A 70 1.80 -3.39 34.43
C THR A 70 1.38 -4.29 35.60
N VAL A 71 0.96 -5.53 35.33
CA VAL A 71 0.63 -6.52 36.37
C VAL A 71 1.84 -6.82 37.25
N VAL A 72 3.01 -7.13 36.65
CA VAL A 72 4.21 -7.49 37.41
C VAL A 72 4.78 -6.30 38.20
N VAL A 73 4.72 -5.08 37.64
CA VAL A 73 5.09 -3.85 38.35
C VAL A 73 4.17 -3.62 39.56
N THR A 74 2.85 -3.76 39.37
CA THR A 74 1.89 -3.62 40.46
C THR A 74 2.14 -4.65 41.57
N ALA A 75 2.44 -5.91 41.20
CA ALA A 75 2.79 -6.96 42.15
C ALA A 75 4.08 -6.65 42.92
N ALA A 76 5.11 -6.10 42.26
CA ALA A 76 6.35 -5.66 42.91
C ALA A 76 6.10 -4.51 43.90
N GLU A 77 5.28 -3.51 43.53
CA GLU A 77 4.90 -2.42 44.43
C GLU A 77 4.11 -2.92 45.65
N GLN A 78 3.16 -3.84 45.46
CA GLN A 78 2.47 -4.50 46.57
C GLN A 78 3.43 -5.30 47.45
N GLY A 79 4.42 -5.98 46.85
CA GLY A 79 5.48 -6.69 47.55
C GLY A 79 6.30 -5.75 48.44
N LYS A 80 6.62 -4.53 47.98
CA LYS A 80 7.33 -3.52 48.79
C LYS A 80 6.52 -3.11 50.03
N LEU A 81 5.20 -2.96 49.89
CA LEU A 81 4.31 -2.71 51.03
C LEU A 81 4.29 -3.90 52.01
N ALA A 82 4.23 -5.13 51.48
CA ALA A 82 4.28 -6.34 52.30
C ALA A 82 5.62 -6.50 53.02
N LEU A 83 6.75 -6.16 52.38
CA LEU A 83 8.08 -6.20 52.97
C LEU A 83 8.19 -5.28 54.18
N ALA A 84 7.59 -4.09 54.12
CA ALA A 84 7.55 -3.15 55.23
C ALA A 84 6.78 -3.68 56.45
N ALA A 85 5.80 -4.58 56.22
CA ALA A 85 4.99 -5.20 57.27
C ALA A 85 5.45 -6.62 57.67
N ALA A 86 6.49 -7.16 57.03
CA ALA A 86 6.94 -8.55 57.23
C ALA A 86 7.87 -8.71 58.43
N ASP A 87 7.74 -9.84 59.13
CA ASP A 87 8.69 -10.26 60.17
C ASP A 87 10.06 -10.62 59.58
N GLU A 88 11.13 -10.51 60.38
CA GLU A 88 12.53 -10.74 59.96
C GLU A 88 12.75 -12.08 59.26
N ALA A 89 12.04 -13.14 59.67
CA ALA A 89 12.16 -14.46 59.06
C ALA A 89 11.64 -14.51 57.60
N HIS A 90 10.72 -13.62 57.21
CA HIS A 90 10.06 -13.62 55.89
C HIS A 90 10.60 -12.55 54.95
N LYS A 91 11.26 -11.50 55.48
CA LYS A 91 11.84 -10.41 54.69
C LYS A 91 12.71 -10.89 53.50
N PRO A 92 13.61 -11.88 53.65
CA PRO A 92 14.45 -12.33 52.52
C PRO A 92 13.63 -12.92 51.36
N ALA A 93 12.57 -13.66 51.67
CA ALA A 93 11.71 -14.27 50.65
C ALA A 93 10.89 -13.22 49.90
N VAL A 94 10.34 -12.24 50.62
CA VAL A 94 9.57 -11.13 50.02
C VAL A 94 10.49 -10.25 49.15
N GLN A 95 11.69 -9.92 49.64
CA GLN A 95 12.66 -9.13 48.87
C GLN A 95 13.05 -9.83 47.57
N LYS A 96 13.36 -11.14 47.62
CA LYS A 96 13.67 -11.92 46.43
C LYS A 96 12.55 -11.87 45.39
N GLN A 97 11.30 -12.02 45.83
CA GLN A 97 10.14 -11.97 44.93
C GLN A 97 9.97 -10.59 44.26
N ILE A 98 10.22 -9.50 44.99
CA ILE A 98 10.23 -8.13 44.45
C ILE A 98 11.32 -8.00 43.38
N ASP A 99 12.52 -8.50 43.64
CA ASP A 99 13.65 -8.42 42.71
C ASP A 99 13.37 -9.21 41.43
N ASP A 100 12.83 -10.44 41.55
CA ASP A 100 12.47 -11.28 40.41
C ASP A 100 11.37 -10.64 39.53
N TRP A 101 10.37 -10.02 40.16
CA TRP A 101 9.33 -9.28 39.45
C TRP A 101 9.85 -8.00 38.79
N THR A 102 10.73 -7.26 39.48
CA THR A 102 11.38 -6.06 38.93
C THR A 102 12.21 -6.41 37.71
N LYS A 103 13.01 -7.49 37.78
CA LYS A 103 13.79 -8.00 36.66
C LYS A 103 12.90 -8.44 35.49
N THR A 104 11.79 -9.11 35.78
CA THR A 104 10.81 -9.52 34.76
C THR A 104 10.17 -8.32 34.08
N ALA A 105 9.78 -7.28 34.83
CA ALA A 105 9.22 -6.05 34.29
C ALA A 105 10.23 -5.28 33.41
N ALA A 106 11.53 -5.31 33.77
CA ALA A 106 12.60 -4.75 32.95
C ALA A 106 12.75 -5.51 31.62
N ARG A 107 12.77 -6.86 31.67
CA ARG A 107 12.82 -7.70 30.46
C ARG A 107 11.63 -7.47 29.54
N TYR A 108 10.41 -7.36 30.07
CA TYR A 108 9.25 -7.05 29.24
C TYR A 108 9.35 -5.69 28.54
N ARG A 109 10.02 -4.73 29.17
CA ARG A 109 10.25 -3.43 28.54
C ARG A 109 11.23 -3.53 27.37
N SER A 110 12.36 -4.19 27.60
CA SER A 110 13.45 -4.29 26.63
C SER A 110 14.06 -5.68 26.69
N GLU A 111 14.04 -6.37 25.55
CA GLU A 111 14.61 -7.72 25.40
C GLU A 111 15.33 -7.79 24.03
N PRO A 112 16.53 -7.21 23.92
CA PRO A 112 17.22 -7.07 22.64
C PRO A 112 17.57 -8.41 21.99
N GLU A 113 17.92 -9.42 22.79
CA GLU A 113 18.31 -10.77 22.32
C GLU A 113 17.22 -11.43 21.48
N THR A 114 15.95 -11.30 21.89
CA THR A 114 14.80 -11.87 21.15
C THR A 114 14.09 -10.83 20.29
N GLY A 115 14.35 -9.54 20.54
CA GLY A 115 13.68 -8.43 19.87
C GLY A 115 12.18 -8.36 20.20
N GLU A 116 11.76 -8.93 21.34
CA GLU A 116 10.36 -9.00 21.74
C GLU A 116 10.00 -8.02 22.86
N GLY A 117 10.94 -7.25 23.42
CA GLY A 117 10.59 -6.23 24.41
C GLY A 117 9.64 -5.19 23.81
N THR A 118 8.85 -4.50 24.65
CA THR A 118 7.91 -3.49 24.17
C THR A 118 8.58 -2.38 23.34
N GLU A 119 9.82 -2.01 23.65
CA GLU A 119 10.57 -1.03 22.85
C GLU A 119 10.86 -1.56 21.44
N GLN A 120 11.31 -2.81 21.34
CA GLN A 120 11.61 -3.44 20.05
C GLN A 120 10.33 -3.74 19.24
N LEU A 121 9.25 -4.16 19.90
CA LEU A 121 7.95 -4.39 19.24
C LEU A 121 7.37 -3.10 18.67
N ALA A 122 7.49 -1.98 19.40
CA ALA A 122 7.01 -0.69 18.92
C ALA A 122 7.79 -0.22 17.68
N GLU A 123 9.12 -0.38 17.67
CA GLU A 123 9.93 -0.01 16.50
C GLU A 123 9.61 -0.90 15.28
N LYS A 124 9.46 -2.21 15.48
CA LYS A 124 9.00 -3.12 14.41
C LYS A 124 7.61 -2.73 13.89
N ALA A 125 6.68 -2.38 14.78
CA ALA A 125 5.33 -1.99 14.40
C ALA A 125 5.32 -0.73 13.53
N LYS A 126 6.08 0.30 13.92
CA LYS A 126 6.23 1.53 13.13
C LYS A 126 6.87 1.28 11.76
N HIS A 127 7.86 0.38 11.68
CA HIS A 127 8.46 0.01 10.40
C HIS A 127 7.42 -0.66 9.49
N ALA A 128 6.62 -1.59 10.02
CA ALA A 128 5.55 -2.24 9.27
C ALA A 128 4.46 -1.24 8.84
N GLU A 129 4.16 -0.21 9.65
CA GLU A 129 3.28 0.89 9.27
C GLU A 129 3.85 1.72 8.12
N HIS A 130 5.14 2.03 8.17
CA HIS A 130 5.81 2.74 7.08
C HIS A 130 5.76 1.93 5.77
N ASP A 131 6.08 0.63 5.83
CA ASP A 131 6.01 -0.26 4.67
C ASP A 131 4.58 -0.35 4.10
N ARG A 132 3.57 -0.40 4.98
CA ARG A 132 2.15 -0.34 4.60
C ARG A 132 1.84 0.97 3.88
N ASP A 133 2.29 2.09 4.42
CA ASP A 133 1.98 3.41 3.87
C ASP A 133 2.65 3.60 2.51
N GLU A 134 3.87 3.09 2.33
CA GLU A 134 4.54 3.04 1.02
C GLU A 134 3.77 2.18 0.02
N ALA A 135 3.36 0.96 0.40
CA ALA A 135 2.58 0.08 -0.47
C ALA A 135 1.22 0.69 -0.84
N THR A 136 0.57 1.37 0.09
CA THR A 136 -0.70 2.09 -0.13
C THR A 136 -0.52 3.25 -1.12
N ALA A 137 0.56 4.01 -0.96
CA ALA A 137 0.88 5.11 -1.87
C ALA A 137 1.13 4.61 -3.31
N LYS A 138 1.87 3.50 -3.46
CA LYS A 138 2.04 2.82 -4.77
C LYS A 138 0.70 2.39 -5.36
N TYR A 139 -0.15 1.76 -4.56
CA TYR A 139 -1.48 1.31 -4.98
C TYR A 139 -2.33 2.44 -5.56
N HIS A 140 -2.41 3.60 -4.89
CA HIS A 140 -3.20 4.74 -5.37
C HIS A 140 -2.71 5.26 -6.73
N HIS A 141 -1.41 5.28 -6.98
CA HIS A 141 -0.86 5.68 -8.29
C HIS A 141 -1.23 4.68 -9.40
N PHE A 142 -1.16 3.39 -9.12
CA PHE A 142 -1.55 2.36 -10.09
C PHE A 142 -3.05 2.35 -10.37
N GLU A 143 -3.90 2.65 -9.38
CA GLU A 143 -5.34 2.83 -9.60
C GLU A 143 -5.65 4.02 -10.51
N LEU A 144 -5.02 5.17 -10.28
CA LEU A 144 -5.18 6.34 -11.16
C LEU A 144 -4.70 6.08 -12.58
N ALA A 145 -3.55 5.39 -12.73
CA ALA A 145 -3.05 4.99 -14.03
C ALA A 145 -4.02 4.05 -14.74
N SER A 146 -4.53 3.02 -14.04
CA SER A 146 -5.54 2.10 -14.58
C SER A 146 -6.81 2.83 -15.02
N ALA A 147 -7.32 3.77 -14.22
CA ALA A 147 -8.46 4.59 -14.57
C ALA A 147 -8.19 5.44 -15.83
N ALA A 148 -7.01 6.07 -15.94
CA ALA A 148 -6.63 6.83 -17.12
C ALA A 148 -6.58 5.96 -18.39
N PHE A 149 -6.01 4.76 -18.32
CA PHE A 149 -5.98 3.83 -19.43
C PHE A 149 -7.38 3.33 -19.82
N GLN A 150 -8.23 2.99 -18.86
CA GLN A 150 -9.61 2.56 -19.12
C GLN A 150 -10.42 3.67 -19.82
N ILE A 151 -10.34 4.91 -19.34
CA ILE A 151 -11.00 6.06 -19.99
C ILE A 151 -10.42 6.28 -21.39
N GLY A 152 -9.10 6.19 -21.54
CA GLY A 152 -8.41 6.27 -22.82
C GLY A 152 -8.93 5.23 -23.83
N ILE A 153 -9.14 3.99 -23.41
CA ILE A 153 -9.69 2.90 -24.24
C ILE A 153 -11.12 3.22 -24.69
N VAL A 154 -11.96 3.73 -23.77
CA VAL A 154 -13.34 4.12 -24.08
C VAL A 154 -13.38 5.24 -25.12
N LEU A 155 -12.53 6.28 -24.97
CA LEU A 155 -12.46 7.39 -25.92
C LEU A 155 -11.89 6.98 -27.29
N ALA A 156 -10.87 6.11 -27.31
CA ALA A 156 -10.35 5.55 -28.56
C ALA A 156 -11.43 4.72 -29.27
N SER A 157 -12.17 3.89 -28.53
CA SER A 157 -13.30 3.12 -29.07
C SER A 157 -14.40 4.02 -29.63
N ALA A 158 -14.75 5.09 -28.91
CA ALA A 158 -15.72 6.09 -29.36
C ALA A 158 -15.25 6.83 -30.63
N THR A 159 -13.95 7.01 -30.82
CA THR A 159 -13.39 7.61 -32.04
C THR A 159 -13.68 6.76 -33.28
N ILE A 160 -13.54 5.43 -33.16
CA ILE A 160 -13.82 4.50 -34.28
C ILE A 160 -15.30 4.60 -34.71
N ILE A 161 -16.21 4.76 -33.75
CA ILE A 161 -17.66 4.82 -34.00
C ILE A 161 -18.07 6.19 -34.57
N THR A 162 -17.56 7.27 -33.99
CA THR A 162 -18.01 8.65 -34.29
C THR A 162 -17.21 9.35 -35.39
N GLY A 163 -16.01 8.86 -35.70
CA GLY A 163 -15.06 9.52 -36.60
C GLY A 163 -14.43 10.80 -36.04
N MET A 164 -14.71 11.16 -34.78
CA MET A 164 -14.23 12.42 -34.18
C MET A 164 -12.78 12.32 -33.71
N PHE A 165 -11.84 12.81 -34.52
CA PHE A 165 -10.40 12.81 -34.19
C PHE A 165 -10.04 13.49 -32.85
N ALA A 166 -10.86 14.44 -32.37
CA ALA A 166 -10.66 15.06 -31.06
C ALA A 166 -10.65 14.04 -29.91
N LEU A 167 -11.47 12.98 -30.01
CA LEU A 167 -11.53 11.92 -28.99
C LEU A 167 -10.24 11.09 -28.95
N ALA A 168 -9.62 10.82 -30.10
CA ALA A 168 -8.33 10.14 -30.17
C ALA A 168 -7.21 11.00 -29.57
N TYR A 169 -7.27 12.32 -29.73
CA TYR A 169 -6.29 13.23 -29.12
C TYR A 169 -6.38 13.21 -27.58
N VAL A 170 -7.60 13.28 -27.03
CA VAL A 170 -7.81 13.17 -25.58
C VAL A 170 -7.39 11.80 -25.06
N SER A 171 -7.71 10.72 -25.80
CA SER A 171 -7.22 9.38 -25.48
C SER A 171 -5.69 9.32 -25.41
N GLY A 172 -5.00 9.94 -26.38
CA GLY A 172 -3.54 10.05 -26.37
C GLY A 172 -2.98 10.80 -25.16
N ILE A 173 -3.62 11.89 -24.74
CA ILE A 173 -3.24 12.62 -23.51
C ILE A 173 -3.41 11.72 -22.28
N LEU A 174 -4.52 11.00 -22.20
CA LEU A 174 -4.77 10.06 -21.09
C LEU A 174 -3.77 8.92 -21.06
N THR A 175 -3.31 8.43 -22.22
CA THR A 175 -2.20 7.46 -22.28
C THR A 175 -0.95 8.01 -21.61
N LEU A 176 -0.55 9.25 -21.94
CA LEU A 176 0.63 9.88 -21.36
C LEU A 176 0.45 10.12 -19.85
N ALA A 177 -0.73 10.55 -19.43
CA ALA A 177 -1.05 10.72 -18.02
C ALA A 177 -0.99 9.39 -17.26
N GLY A 178 -1.53 8.31 -17.83
CA GLY A 178 -1.47 6.97 -17.25
C GLY A 178 -0.03 6.48 -17.11
N LEU A 179 0.78 6.60 -18.16
CA LEU A 179 2.21 6.25 -18.12
C LEU A 179 2.98 7.04 -17.07
N PHE A 180 2.70 8.34 -16.96
CA PHE A 180 3.28 9.21 -15.94
C PHE A 180 2.90 8.75 -14.53
N MET A 181 1.63 8.43 -14.29
CA MET A 181 1.17 7.92 -12.99
C MET A 181 1.77 6.54 -12.65
N THR A 182 1.90 5.63 -13.62
CA THR A 182 2.59 4.35 -13.42
C THR A 182 4.07 4.56 -13.05
N ALA A 183 4.75 5.48 -13.74
CA ALA A 183 6.14 5.84 -13.44
C ALA A 183 6.30 6.45 -12.03
N LEU A 184 5.40 7.35 -11.64
CA LEU A 184 5.38 7.90 -10.29
C LEU A 184 5.15 6.82 -9.24
N GLY A 185 4.20 5.89 -9.46
CA GLY A 185 3.97 4.77 -8.55
C GLY A 185 5.20 3.88 -8.37
N LEU A 186 6.00 3.68 -9.43
CA LEU A 186 7.21 2.84 -9.37
C LEU A 186 8.37 3.51 -8.63
N TRP A 187 8.61 4.81 -8.86
CA TRP A 187 9.84 5.48 -8.41
C TRP A 187 9.64 6.53 -7.34
N TRP A 188 8.47 7.16 -7.27
CA TRP A 188 8.18 8.23 -6.31
C TRP A 188 6.72 8.17 -5.80
N PRO A 189 6.34 7.07 -5.11
CA PRO A 189 4.96 6.89 -4.65
C PRO A 189 4.50 7.97 -3.65
N HIS A 190 5.42 8.70 -3.02
CA HIS A 190 5.10 9.77 -2.07
C HIS A 190 4.97 11.16 -2.70
N LEU A 191 5.21 11.34 -4.00
CA LEU A 191 5.14 12.67 -4.64
C LEU A 191 3.72 13.24 -4.67
N LEU A 192 2.72 12.36 -4.80
CA LEU A 192 1.31 12.74 -4.74
C LEU A 192 0.68 12.11 -3.51
N HIS A 193 0.36 12.95 -2.53
CA HIS A 193 -0.41 12.54 -1.36
C HIS A 193 -1.87 12.36 -1.80
N LEU A 194 -2.20 11.12 -2.16
CA LEU A 194 -3.55 10.71 -2.54
C LEU A 194 -4.20 10.10 -1.29
N HIS A 195 -5.16 10.83 -0.73
CA HIS A 195 -5.92 10.44 0.47
C HIS A 195 -6.96 9.37 0.18
#